data_AF-A0A6J3C482-F1
#
_entry.id   AF-A0A6J3C482-F1
#
_cell.length_a   1.000
_cell.length_b   1.000
_cell.length_c   1.000
_cell.angle_alpha   90.00
_cell.angle_beta   90.00
_cell.angle_gamma   90.00
#
_symmetry.space_group_name_H-M   'P 1'
#
loop_
_entity.id
_entity.type
_entity.pdbx_description
1 polymer ?
#
loop_
_entity_poly.entity_id
_entity_poly.type
_entity_poly.pdbx_seq_one_letter_code
_entity_poly.pdbx_strand_id
1 'polypeptide(L)'
;MSSYGFSEIECKIILDQIEKRAKYRREFLKQRTDPCKHTQQAGHVFDPAVQRFISMKTCQFDTFQANTGTVWKALLYLAPFFLYGYLVWDKRSTFEKDCRCGKVRYRDRMFKFQ
;
A
#
# COMPACT_ATOMS: atom_id res chain seq x y z
N MET A 1 -16.60 -24.18 -32.37
CA MET A 1 -16.39 -22.77 -31.97
C MET A 1 -17.74 -22.19 -31.59
N SER A 2 -17.87 -21.62 -30.39
CA SER A 2 -19.08 -20.90 -29.97
C SER A 2 -19.37 -19.75 -30.94
N SER A 3 -20.63 -19.31 -31.04
CA SER A 3 -21.08 -18.19 -31.89
C SER A 3 -20.30 -16.88 -31.67
N TYR A 4 -19.56 -16.78 -30.56
CA TYR A 4 -18.80 -15.61 -30.14
C TYR A 4 -17.27 -15.76 -30.30
N GLY A 5 -16.81 -16.85 -30.94
CA GLY A 5 -15.37 -17.08 -31.18
C GLY A 5 -14.57 -17.54 -29.94
N PHE A 6 -15.22 -17.76 -28.80
CA PHE A 6 -14.61 -18.32 -27.60
C PHE A 6 -14.62 -19.85 -27.59
N SER A 7 -13.69 -20.43 -26.83
CA SER A 7 -13.76 -21.84 -26.46
C SER A 7 -14.96 -22.10 -25.53
N GLU A 8 -15.45 -23.34 -25.49
CA GLU A 8 -16.60 -23.72 -24.66
C GLU A 8 -16.33 -23.50 -23.16
N ILE A 9 -15.09 -23.71 -22.73
CA ILE A 9 -14.64 -23.51 -21.35
C ILE A 9 -14.68 -22.02 -20.99
N GLU A 10 -14.15 -21.15 -21.83
CA GLU A 10 -14.18 -19.70 -21.61
C GLU A 10 -15.62 -19.19 -21.56
N CYS A 11 -16.48 -19.67 -22.47
CA CYS A 11 -17.91 -19.35 -22.44
C CYS A 11 -18.53 -19.70 -21.09
N LYS A 12 -18.24 -20.89 -20.53
CA LYS A 12 -18.74 -21.30 -19.22
C LYS A 12 -18.24 -20.39 -18.10
N ILE A 13 -16.95 -20.06 -18.09
CA ILE A 13 -16.36 -19.17 -17.08
C ILE A 13 -17.01 -17.78 -17.12
N ILE A 14 -17.24 -17.23 -18.32
CA ILE A 14 -17.86 -15.92 -18.51
C ILE A 14 -19.31 -15.95 -18.01
N LEU A 15 -20.07 -16.98 -18.35
CA LEU A 15 -21.46 -17.14 -17.89
C LEU A 15 -21.53 -17.22 -16.35
N ASP A 16 -20.66 -18.02 -15.72
CA ASP A 16 -20.59 -18.13 -14.26
C ASP A 16 -20.25 -16.78 -13.60
N GLN A 17 -19.37 -15.97 -14.20
CA GLN A 17 -19.04 -14.64 -13.69
C GLN A 17 -20.20 -13.66 -13.83
N ILE A 18 -20.90 -13.68 -14.97
CA ILE A 18 -22.09 -12.86 -15.22
C ILE A 18 -23.18 -13.20 -14.20
N GLU A 19 -23.43 -14.49 -13.98
CA GLU A 19 -24.41 -14.98 -13.01
C GLU A 19 -24.08 -14.49 -11.59
N LYS A 20 -22.83 -14.69 -11.15
CA LYS A 20 -22.37 -14.22 -9.83
C LYS A 20 -22.55 -12.72 -9.66
N ARG A 21 -22.16 -11.92 -10.67
CA ARG A 21 -22.32 -10.46 -10.64
C ARG A 21 -23.80 -10.06 -10.57
N ALA A 22 -24.67 -10.71 -11.34
CA ALA A 22 -26.10 -10.45 -11.32
C ALA A 22 -26.71 -10.79 -9.94
N LYS A 23 -26.30 -11.91 -9.34
CA LYS A 23 -26.72 -12.31 -7.99
C LYS A 23 -26.33 -11.26 -6.93
N TYR A 24 -25.06 -10.89 -6.83
CA TYR A 24 -24.61 -9.92 -5.83
C TYR A 24 -25.23 -8.53 -6.03
N ARG A 25 -25.42 -8.11 -7.29
CA ARG A 25 -26.11 -6.86 -7.58
C ARG A 25 -27.57 -6.90 -7.11
N ARG A 26 -28.27 -8.02 -7.30
CA ARG A 26 -29.65 -8.20 -6.83
C ARG A 26 -29.72 -8.13 -5.30
N GLU A 27 -28.79 -8.79 -4.60
CA GLU A 27 -28.69 -8.76 -3.15
C GLU A 27 -28.44 -7.33 -2.62
N PHE A 28 -27.48 -6.62 -3.22
CA PHE A 28 -27.18 -5.23 -2.87
C PHE A 28 -28.37 -4.30 -3.11
N LEU A 29 -29.01 -4.39 -4.28
CA LEU A 29 -30.18 -3.57 -4.59
C LEU A 29 -31.31 -3.83 -3.59
N LYS A 30 -31.58 -5.09 -3.26
CA LYS A 30 -32.60 -5.46 -2.25
C LYS A 30 -32.34 -4.79 -0.91
N GLN A 31 -31.10 -4.79 -0.43
CA GLN A 31 -30.74 -4.18 0.85
C GLN A 31 -30.75 -2.66 0.80
N ARG A 32 -30.33 -2.07 -0.34
CA ARG A 32 -30.27 -0.61 -0.52
C ARG A 32 -31.64 0.03 -0.64
N THR A 33 -32.58 -0.63 -1.32
CA THR A 33 -33.93 -0.07 -1.56
C THR A 33 -34.91 -0.35 -0.43
N ASP A 34 -34.52 -1.14 0.58
CA ASP A 34 -35.37 -1.44 1.75
C ASP A 34 -35.37 -0.24 2.73
N PRO A 35 -36.51 0.47 2.88
CA PRO A 35 -36.58 1.68 3.70
C PRO A 35 -36.44 1.38 5.20
N CYS A 36 -36.91 0.21 5.63
CA CYS A 36 -36.86 -0.20 7.03
C CYS A 36 -35.42 -0.53 7.46
N LYS A 37 -34.65 -1.17 6.58
CA LYS A 37 -33.23 -1.46 6.84
C LYS A 37 -32.32 -0.25 6.76
N HIS A 38 -32.59 0.66 5.82
CA HIS A 38 -31.81 1.89 5.67
C HIS A 38 -31.83 2.74 6.95
N THR A 39 -32.98 2.76 7.63
CA THR A 39 -33.19 3.50 8.89
C THR A 39 -32.49 2.83 10.09
N GLN A 40 -32.31 1.50 10.08
CA GLN A 40 -31.70 0.74 11.18
C GLN A 40 -30.16 0.78 11.17
N GLN A 41 -29.51 0.82 10.00
CA GLN A 41 -28.05 0.69 9.86
C GLN A 41 -27.39 1.96 9.32
N ALA A 42 -27.45 3.08 10.07
CA ALA A 42 -26.68 4.31 9.82
C ALA A 42 -26.59 4.75 8.33
N GLY A 43 -27.58 4.42 7.49
CA GLY A 43 -27.60 4.69 6.06
C GLY A 43 -26.66 3.89 5.13
N HIS A 44 -25.88 2.90 5.60
CA HIS A 44 -24.94 2.15 4.73
C HIS A 44 -25.23 0.65 4.66
N VAL A 45 -24.97 0.05 3.49
CA VAL A 45 -25.12 -1.39 3.27
C VAL A 45 -23.81 -2.08 3.63
N PHE A 46 -23.86 -3.00 4.59
CA PHE A 46 -22.69 -3.77 5.01
C PHE A 46 -22.26 -4.77 3.93
N ASP A 47 -21.02 -4.64 3.44
CA ASP A 47 -20.42 -5.58 2.48
C ASP A 47 -19.39 -6.51 3.18
N PRO A 48 -19.69 -7.81 3.31
CA PRO A 48 -18.75 -8.76 3.92
C PRO A 48 -17.47 -8.94 3.09
N ALA A 49 -17.49 -8.72 1.77
CA ALA A 49 -16.30 -8.83 0.94
C ALA A 49 -15.30 -7.70 1.24
N VAL A 50 -15.80 -6.48 1.39
CA VAL A 50 -14.98 -5.32 1.80
C VAL A 50 -14.41 -5.54 3.21
N GLN A 51 -15.23 -5.99 4.16
CA GLN A 51 -14.73 -6.29 5.50
C GLN A 51 -13.61 -7.34 5.46
N ARG A 52 -13.80 -8.45 4.73
CA ARG A 52 -12.76 -9.50 4.60
C ARG A 52 -11.47 -8.97 3.99
N PHE A 53 -11.56 -8.10 2.99
CA PHE A 53 -10.39 -7.46 2.41
C PHE A 53 -9.65 -6.60 3.43
N ILE A 54 -10.37 -5.74 4.16
CA ILE A 54 -9.79 -4.90 5.21
C ILE A 54 -9.15 -5.77 6.29
N SER A 55 -9.87 -6.78 6.78
CA SER A 55 -9.35 -7.72 7.78
C SER A 55 -8.09 -8.44 7.31
N MET A 56 -8.02 -8.86 6.04
CA MET A 56 -6.80 -9.45 5.46
C MET A 56 -5.64 -8.45 5.44
N LYS A 57 -5.90 -7.16 5.17
CA LYS A 57 -4.87 -6.11 5.19
C LYS A 57 -4.37 -5.81 6.60
N THR A 58 -5.25 -5.83 7.61
CA THR A 58 -4.85 -5.60 9.00
C THR A 58 -4.12 -6.80 9.59
N CYS A 59 -4.54 -8.02 9.25
CA CYS A 59 -3.96 -9.28 9.72
C CYS A 59 -2.83 -9.81 8.81
N GLN A 60 -2.16 -8.93 8.03
CA GLN A 60 -1.10 -9.36 7.12
C GLN A 60 0.05 -10.07 7.83
N PHE A 61 0.33 -9.67 9.07
CA PHE A 61 1.39 -10.24 9.89
C PHE A 61 1.16 -11.72 10.19
N ASP A 62 -0.09 -12.15 10.40
CA ASP A 62 -0.43 -13.55 10.72
C ASP A 62 -0.10 -14.50 9.56
N THR A 63 -0.12 -13.97 8.33
CA THR A 63 0.22 -14.72 7.11
C THR A 63 1.63 -14.45 6.60
N PHE A 64 2.42 -13.65 7.32
CA PHE A 64 3.76 -13.29 6.88
C PHE A 64 4.69 -14.50 6.92
N GLN A 65 5.43 -14.70 5.83
CA GLN A 65 6.48 -15.72 5.74
C GLN A 65 7.77 -15.08 5.25
N ALA A 66 8.85 -15.30 6.00
CA ALA A 66 10.18 -14.85 5.62
C ALA A 66 10.68 -15.66 4.40
N ASN A 67 10.85 -14.97 3.28
CA ASN A 67 11.42 -15.51 2.04
C ASN A 67 12.48 -14.56 1.48
N THR A 68 13.26 -15.03 0.50
CA THR A 68 14.33 -14.23 -0.12
C THR A 68 13.82 -12.91 -0.71
N GLY A 69 12.61 -12.90 -1.30
CA GLY A 69 11.99 -11.69 -1.84
C GLY A 69 11.60 -10.66 -0.76
N THR A 70 11.12 -11.09 0.39
CA THR A 70 10.75 -10.23 1.53
C THR A 70 11.99 -9.62 2.17
N VAL A 71 13.09 -10.38 2.26
CA VAL A 71 14.38 -9.87 2.75
C VAL A 71 14.91 -8.77 1.84
N TRP A 72 14.89 -8.98 0.51
CA TRP A 72 15.30 -7.94 -0.45
C TRP A 72 14.45 -6.67 -0.33
N LYS A 73 13.14 -6.80 -0.15
CA LYS A 73 12.26 -5.65 0.09
C LYS A 73 12.61 -4.93 1.38
N ALA A 74 12.89 -5.66 2.47
CA ALA A 74 13.31 -5.07 3.74
C ALA A 74 14.63 -4.28 3.59
N LEU A 75 15.62 -4.82 2.87
CA LEU A 75 16.88 -4.11 2.59
C LEU A 75 16.65 -2.84 1.78
N LEU A 76 15.74 -2.86 0.81
CA LEU A 76 15.38 -1.67 0.03
C LEU A 76 14.77 -0.57 0.92
N TYR A 77 13.97 -0.94 1.93
CA TYR A 77 13.44 0.02 2.90
C TYR A 77 14.52 0.59 3.84
N LEU A 78 15.61 -0.13 4.08
CA LEU A 78 16.73 0.35 4.89
C LEU A 78 17.68 1.29 4.11
N ALA A 79 17.72 1.19 2.79
CA ALA A 79 18.58 2.00 1.93
C ALA A 79 18.52 3.53 2.18
N PRO A 80 17.35 4.19 2.31
CA PRO A 80 17.30 5.63 2.56
C PRO A 80 17.92 6.05 3.89
N PHE A 81 17.88 5.19 4.92
CA PHE A 81 18.50 5.50 6.22
C PHE A 81 20.02 5.56 6.12
N PHE A 82 20.61 4.58 5.44
CA PHE A 82 22.06 4.56 5.19
C PHE A 82 22.49 5.71 4.27
N LEU A 83 21.71 5.99 3.22
CA LEU A 83 21.99 7.10 2.31
C LEU A 83 21.98 8.45 3.04
N TYR A 84 20.93 8.70 3.82
CA TYR A 84 20.83 9.95 4.58
C TYR A 84 21.94 10.08 5.63
N GLY A 85 22.24 8.99 6.36
CA GLY A 85 23.33 8.97 7.33
C GLY A 85 24.69 9.30 6.69
N TYR A 86 24.98 8.73 5.52
CA TYR A 86 26.21 9.01 4.78
C TYR A 86 26.28 10.47 4.31
N LEU A 87 25.19 11.01 3.74
CA LEU A 87 25.15 12.40 3.28
C LEU A 87 25.40 13.40 4.41
N VAL A 88 24.80 13.17 5.58
CA VAL A 88 25.01 14.02 6.76
C VAL A 88 26.45 13.90 7.25
N TRP A 89 26.97 12.68 7.35
CA TRP A 89 28.34 12.44 7.79
C TRP A 89 29.38 13.09 6.87
N ASP A 90 29.22 12.95 5.55
CA ASP A 90 30.10 13.54 4.56
C ASP A 90 30.08 15.08 4.63
N LYS A 91 28.88 15.69 4.64
CA LYS A 91 28.72 17.14 4.78
C LYS A 91 29.34 17.69 6.06
N ARG A 92 29.19 16.97 7.18
CA ARG A 92 29.77 17.39 8.46
C ARG A 92 31.29 17.25 8.46
N SER A 93 31.80 16.12 7.99
CA SER A 93 33.24 15.84 7.96
C SER A 93 33.99 16.80 7.01
N THR A 94 33.41 17.07 5.84
CA THR A 94 33.95 18.04 4.88
C THR A 94 33.95 19.46 5.44
N PHE A 95 32.84 19.89 6.05
CA PHE A 95 32.76 21.20 6.70
C PHE A 95 33.78 21.36 7.84
N GLU A 96 33.91 20.35 8.72
CA GLU A 96 34.90 20.36 9.80
C GLU A 96 36.33 20.44 9.26
N LYS A 97 36.64 19.68 8.20
CA LYS A 97 37.94 19.70 7.52
C LYS A 97 38.24 21.09 6.93
N ASP A 98 37.29 21.68 6.22
CA ASP A 98 37.46 22.99 5.60
C ASP A 98 37.59 24.12 6.65
N CYS A 99 36.93 23.98 7.81
CA CYS A 99 37.12 24.87 8.95
C CYS A 99 38.55 24.77 9.52
N ARG A 100 39.09 23.55 9.68
CA ARG A 100 40.46 23.31 10.18
C ARG A 100 41.54 23.78 9.20
N CYS A 101 41.29 23.65 7.90
CA CYS A 101 42.20 24.15 6.86
C CYS A 101 42.09 25.66 6.61
N GLY A 102 41.19 26.38 7.31
CA GLY A 102 41.03 27.83 7.17
C GLY A 102 40.35 28.28 5.88
N LYS A 103 39.73 27.37 5.11
CA LYS A 103 39.00 27.72 3.87
C LYS A 103 37.70 28.47 4.15
N VAL A 104 37.08 28.19 5.30
CA VAL A 104 35.87 28.89 5.75
C VAL A 104 36.27 30.04 6.67
N ARG A 105 35.93 31.27 6.29
CA ARG A 105 36.15 32.45 7.14
C ARG A 105 35.39 32.31 8.44
N TYR A 106 35.96 32.80 9.54
CA TYR A 106 35.35 32.67 10.87
C TYR A 106 33.90 33.19 10.93
N ARG A 107 33.62 34.30 10.22
CA ARG A 107 32.28 34.90 10.15
C ARG A 107 31.24 34.05 9.39
N ASP A 108 31.67 33.14 8.52
CA ASP A 108 30.79 32.35 7.65
C ASP A 108 30.51 30.94 8.22
N ARG A 109 31.04 30.64 9.43
CA ARG A 109 30.77 29.38 10.14
C ARG A 109 29.33 29.35 10.65
N MET A 110 28.60 28.27 10.36
CA MET A 110 27.20 28.12 10.81
C MET A 110 27.07 27.91 12.33
N PHE A 111 28.01 27.23 12.96
CA PHE A 111 28.01 26.92 14.39
C PHE A 111 29.24 27.54 15.07
N LYS A 112 29.11 28.78 15.57
CA LYS A 112 30.24 29.54 16.15
C LYS A 112 30.37 29.40 17.66
N PHE A 113 29.24 29.26 18.36
CA PHE A 113 29.13 29.41 19.82
C PHE A 113 28.45 28.21 20.49
N GLN A 114 28.40 27.08 19.80
CA GLN A 114 27.81 25.84 20.28
C GLN A 114 28.90 24.82 20.56
#